data_AF-A0A1A8MX51-F1
#
_entry.id   AF-A0A1A8MX51-F1
#
_cell.length_a   1.000
_cell.length_b   1.000
_cell.length_c   1.000
_cell.angle_alpha   90.00
_cell.angle_beta   90.00
_cell.angle_gamma   90.00
#
_symmetry.space_group_name_H-M   'P 1'
#
loop_
_entity.id
_entity.type
_entity.pdbx_description
1 polymer ?
#
loop_
_entity_poly.entity_id
_entity_poly.type
_entity_poly.pdbx_seq_one_letter_code
_entity_poly.pdbx_strand_id
1 'polypeptide(L)'
;MGLTQDPNFQKLQDWYTAHALSLNMRHMFEADKERFNKFSLTLNTEDGDILLDFSKNLITDEVMKMLVDLAKSRGIEAARERMFTGEKINFTEGRAVLHVALRNRSNTPIMVDGKDVMPDVNNVLEKMKGFCHRVRSGEWKGYTGKAITDVVNVGIGGSDLGPLMVTEALKPYSKDGPRVWFVSNIDGTHIAKTLAQLDAETTLFIVASKTFTTQETITNAESAKAWFLEHAKDKAAVAKHFVALSTNTPKVKDFGIDTENMFEFWDWVGGRFSLWSAIGMAIALHIGFDNFEKLLSGAHWMDKHFRTAPLDKNAPVLLALL
;
A
#
# COMPACT_ATOMS: atom_id res chain seq x y z
N MET A 1 24.71 7.20 -17.46
CA MET A 1 24.26 8.24 -18.41
C MET A 1 22.90 8.76 -17.95
N GLY A 2 22.74 10.08 -17.82
CA GLY A 2 21.45 10.69 -17.46
C GLY A 2 20.41 10.59 -18.58
N LEU A 3 19.15 10.96 -18.32
CA LEU A 3 18.07 10.90 -19.32
C LEU A 3 18.36 11.77 -20.54
N THR A 4 18.77 13.03 -20.34
CA THR A 4 19.01 14.00 -21.42
C THR A 4 20.21 13.69 -22.31
N GLN A 5 21.07 12.76 -21.87
CA GLN A 5 22.22 12.28 -22.63
C GLN A 5 21.93 10.98 -23.38
N ASP A 6 20.78 10.36 -23.15
CA ASP A 6 20.37 9.13 -23.82
C ASP A 6 19.99 9.43 -25.29
N PRO A 7 20.62 8.77 -26.29
CA PRO A 7 20.31 9.00 -27.69
C PRO A 7 18.85 8.73 -28.06
N ASN A 8 18.17 7.78 -27.40
CA ASN A 8 16.75 7.53 -27.64
C ASN A 8 15.87 8.67 -27.13
N PHE A 9 16.26 9.30 -26.03
CA PHE A 9 15.56 10.48 -25.53
C PHE A 9 15.76 11.68 -26.46
N GLN A 10 17.00 11.92 -26.90
CA GLN A 10 17.30 12.99 -27.86
C GLN A 10 16.50 12.80 -29.16
N LYS A 11 16.46 11.58 -29.69
CA LYS A 11 15.64 11.24 -30.86
C LYS A 11 14.15 11.52 -30.64
N LEU A 12 13.59 11.13 -29.49
CA LEU A 12 12.18 11.41 -29.15
C LEU A 12 11.93 12.93 -29.05
N GLN A 13 12.86 13.68 -28.44
CA GLN A 13 12.78 15.12 -28.29
C GLN A 13 12.87 15.86 -29.63
N ASP A 14 13.73 15.41 -30.54
CA ASP A 14 13.86 15.95 -31.89
C ASP A 14 12.59 15.67 -32.70
N TRP A 15 12.06 14.45 -32.61
CA TRP A 15 10.80 14.10 -33.25
C TRP A 15 9.65 14.95 -32.72
N TYR A 16 9.55 15.14 -31.40
CA TYR A 16 8.54 16.01 -30.77
C TYR A 16 8.65 17.43 -31.32
N THR A 17 9.85 17.99 -31.35
CA THR A 17 10.08 19.37 -31.82
C THR A 17 9.66 19.56 -33.28
N ALA A 18 9.90 18.54 -34.12
CA ALA A 18 9.56 18.59 -35.54
C ALA A 18 8.06 18.31 -35.84
N HIS A 19 7.37 17.50 -35.03
CA HIS A 19 6.06 16.94 -35.42
C HIS A 19 4.92 17.18 -34.44
N ALA A 20 5.18 17.49 -33.16
CA ALA A 20 4.13 17.47 -32.12
C ALA A 20 2.96 18.42 -32.39
N LEU A 21 3.22 19.56 -33.05
CA LEU A 21 2.18 20.52 -33.42
C LEU A 21 1.21 20.00 -34.49
N SER A 22 1.59 18.96 -35.23
CA SER A 22 0.73 18.32 -36.23
C SER A 22 -0.21 17.26 -35.63
N LEU A 23 0.03 16.86 -34.37
CA LEU A 23 -0.77 15.84 -33.72
C LEU A 23 -2.15 16.40 -33.35
N ASN A 24 -3.18 15.76 -33.88
CA ASN A 24 -4.56 16.11 -33.61
C ASN A 24 -5.39 14.85 -33.35
N MET A 25 -5.93 14.75 -32.14
CA MET A 25 -6.65 13.55 -31.71
C MET A 25 -7.77 13.12 -32.67
N ARG A 26 -8.58 14.08 -33.13
CA ARG A 26 -9.72 13.80 -34.00
C ARG A 26 -9.23 13.23 -35.34
N HIS A 27 -8.27 13.91 -35.97
CA HIS A 27 -7.71 13.45 -37.24
C HIS A 27 -7.04 12.07 -37.12
N MET A 28 -6.37 11.80 -35.99
CA MET A 28 -5.71 10.51 -35.75
C MET A 28 -6.71 9.35 -35.65
N PHE A 29 -7.88 9.54 -35.04
CA PHE A 29 -8.98 8.56 -35.06
C PHE A 29 -9.70 8.49 -36.41
N GLU A 30 -9.82 9.61 -37.12
CA GLU A 30 -10.41 9.62 -38.46
C GLU A 30 -9.56 8.81 -39.45
N ALA A 31 -8.24 9.00 -39.39
CA ALA A 31 -7.24 8.36 -40.25
C ALA A 31 -6.96 6.89 -39.92
N ASP A 32 -7.13 6.46 -38.67
CA ASP A 32 -6.91 5.08 -38.25
C ASP A 32 -8.13 4.51 -37.51
N LYS A 33 -8.94 3.71 -38.22
CA LYS A 33 -10.12 3.07 -37.64
C LYS A 33 -9.78 2.00 -36.60
N GLU A 34 -8.56 1.47 -36.63
CA GLU A 34 -8.07 0.46 -35.68
C GLU A 34 -7.34 1.08 -34.49
N ARG A 35 -7.33 2.42 -34.36
CA ARG A 35 -6.58 3.13 -33.32
C ARG A 35 -6.88 2.63 -31.90
N PHE A 36 -8.17 2.42 -31.58
CA PHE A 36 -8.54 1.86 -30.28
C PHE A 36 -7.91 0.47 -30.06
N ASN A 37 -8.01 -0.43 -31.05
CA ASN A 37 -7.47 -1.79 -30.95
C ASN A 37 -5.93 -1.80 -30.84
N LYS A 38 -5.24 -0.88 -31.50
CA LYS A 38 -3.78 -0.76 -31.43
C LYS A 38 -3.28 -0.15 -30.11
N PHE A 39 -3.99 0.85 -29.61
CA PHE A 39 -3.60 1.63 -28.42
C PHE A 39 -4.52 1.34 -27.24
N SER A 40 -4.88 0.08 -27.05
CA SER A 40 -5.52 -0.42 -25.84
C SER A 40 -4.93 -1.77 -25.45
N LEU A 41 -5.06 -2.09 -24.17
CA LEU A 41 -4.65 -3.36 -23.62
C LEU A 41 -5.76 -3.86 -22.70
N THR A 42 -6.31 -5.03 -23.01
CA THR A 42 -7.24 -5.72 -22.11
C THR A 42 -6.47 -6.75 -21.30
N LEU A 43 -6.52 -6.59 -19.99
CA LEU A 43 -5.89 -7.46 -19.01
C LEU A 43 -6.95 -8.38 -18.42
N ASN A 44 -6.95 -9.64 -18.83
CA ASN A 44 -7.90 -10.63 -18.31
C ASN A 44 -7.38 -11.15 -16.96
N THR A 45 -7.99 -10.72 -15.87
CA THR A 45 -7.70 -11.24 -14.53
C THR A 45 -8.69 -12.35 -14.17
N GLU A 46 -8.43 -13.10 -13.11
CA GLU A 46 -9.34 -14.16 -12.66
C GLU A 46 -10.71 -13.61 -12.20
N ASP A 47 -10.74 -12.36 -11.72
CA ASP A 47 -11.92 -11.72 -11.13
C ASP A 47 -12.53 -10.61 -12.03
N GLY A 48 -12.10 -10.53 -13.30
CA GLY A 48 -12.62 -9.58 -14.28
C GLY A 48 -11.55 -8.87 -15.10
N ASP A 49 -11.98 -8.18 -16.15
CA ASP A 49 -11.07 -7.55 -17.10
C ASP A 49 -10.73 -6.12 -16.67
N ILE A 50 -9.47 -5.72 -16.89
CA ILE A 50 -9.04 -4.32 -16.81
C ILE A 50 -8.70 -3.85 -18.23
N LEU A 51 -9.49 -2.92 -18.75
CA LEU A 51 -9.20 -2.24 -20.02
C LEU A 51 -8.36 -1.00 -19.76
N LEU A 52 -7.11 -1.00 -20.23
CA LEU A 52 -6.30 0.19 -20.37
C LEU A 52 -6.48 0.73 -21.80
N ASP A 53 -7.41 1.68 -21.98
CA ASP A 53 -7.54 2.45 -23.23
C ASP A 53 -6.61 3.68 -23.18
N PHE A 54 -5.51 3.62 -23.92
CA PHE A 54 -4.57 4.73 -24.07
C PHE A 54 -4.61 5.36 -25.47
N SER A 55 -5.63 5.03 -26.27
CA SER A 55 -5.78 5.48 -27.66
C SER A 55 -6.05 6.98 -27.80
N LYS A 56 -6.50 7.61 -26.72
CA LYS A 56 -6.76 9.05 -26.62
C LYS A 56 -5.55 9.87 -26.17
N ASN A 57 -4.34 9.33 -26.31
CA ASN A 57 -3.08 10.07 -26.14
C ASN A 57 -2.53 10.57 -27.49
N LEU A 58 -1.78 11.67 -27.46
CA LEU A 58 -1.13 12.27 -28.64
C LEU A 58 0.10 11.46 -29.05
N ILE A 59 -0.14 10.23 -29.49
CA ILE A 59 0.87 9.23 -29.84
C ILE A 59 0.57 8.58 -31.19
N THR A 60 1.62 8.17 -31.89
CA THR A 60 1.56 7.33 -33.10
C THR A 60 2.29 6.02 -32.84
N ASP A 61 2.22 5.07 -33.79
CA ASP A 61 3.02 3.83 -33.72
C ASP A 61 4.53 4.14 -33.60
N GLU A 62 5.00 5.18 -34.28
CA GLU A 62 6.39 5.65 -34.22
C GLU A 62 6.76 6.18 -32.83
N VAL A 63 5.90 7.00 -32.22
CA VAL A 63 6.12 7.52 -30.87
C VAL A 63 6.16 6.39 -29.85
N MET A 64 5.22 5.44 -29.92
CA MET A 64 5.22 4.28 -29.02
C MET A 64 6.50 3.44 -29.16
N LYS A 65 6.98 3.24 -30.39
CA LYS A 65 8.26 2.56 -30.61
C LYS A 65 9.43 3.32 -29.96
N MET A 66 9.52 4.64 -30.15
CA MET A 66 10.58 5.46 -29.54
C MET A 66 10.52 5.44 -28.02
N LEU A 67 9.33 5.49 -27.43
CA LEU A 67 9.13 5.39 -25.98
C LEU A 67 9.57 4.03 -25.43
N VAL A 68 9.22 2.93 -26.11
CA VAL A 68 9.66 1.58 -25.72
C VAL A 68 11.17 1.41 -25.90
N ASP A 69 11.76 1.94 -26.96
CA ASP A 69 13.21 1.91 -27.16
C ASP A 69 13.94 2.72 -26.06
N LEU A 70 13.37 3.86 -25.65
CA LEU A 70 13.84 4.62 -24.50
C LEU A 70 13.74 3.81 -23.19
N ALA A 71 12.61 3.14 -22.92
CA ALA A 71 12.47 2.27 -21.75
C ALA A 71 13.58 1.20 -21.68
N LYS A 72 13.92 0.60 -22.82
CA LYS A 72 15.00 -0.39 -22.94
C LYS A 72 16.36 0.24 -22.64
N SER A 73 16.71 1.37 -23.26
CA SER A 73 18.02 2.02 -23.04
C SER A 73 18.18 2.58 -21.63
N ARG A 74 17.08 2.95 -20.96
CA ARG A 74 17.06 3.32 -19.54
C ARG A 74 17.18 2.13 -18.60
N GLY A 75 17.18 0.90 -19.11
CA GLY A 75 17.43 -0.32 -18.33
C GLY A 75 16.27 -0.69 -17.39
N ILE A 76 15.03 -0.38 -17.77
CA ILE A 76 13.85 -0.62 -16.92
C ILE A 76 13.71 -2.10 -16.54
N GLU A 77 13.92 -3.03 -17.47
CA GLU A 77 13.79 -4.47 -17.21
C GLU A 77 14.82 -4.96 -16.18
N ALA A 78 16.07 -4.51 -16.30
CA ALA A 78 17.10 -4.84 -15.32
C ALA A 78 16.79 -4.22 -13.95
N ALA A 79 16.40 -2.95 -13.90
CA ALA A 79 16.03 -2.29 -12.65
C ALA A 79 14.82 -2.95 -11.96
N ARG A 80 13.84 -3.39 -12.75
CA ARG A 80 12.69 -4.18 -12.30
C ARG A 80 13.14 -5.48 -11.65
N GLU A 81 13.97 -6.29 -12.32
CA GLU A 81 14.42 -7.55 -11.73
C GLU A 81 15.17 -7.34 -10.42
N ARG A 82 16.05 -6.34 -10.35
CA ARG A 82 16.76 -5.96 -9.10
C ARG A 82 15.79 -5.65 -7.95
N MET A 83 14.65 -5.01 -8.24
CA MET A 83 13.60 -4.79 -7.24
C MET A 83 12.99 -6.11 -6.77
N PHE A 84 12.57 -6.97 -7.70
CA PHE A 84 11.90 -8.24 -7.39
C PHE A 84 12.81 -9.28 -6.72
N THR A 85 14.12 -9.18 -6.91
CA THR A 85 15.11 -10.09 -6.30
C THR A 85 15.67 -9.59 -4.97
N GLY A 86 15.22 -8.42 -4.49
CA GLY A 86 15.61 -7.90 -3.18
C GLY A 86 16.95 -7.17 -3.15
N GLU A 87 17.48 -6.76 -4.31
CA GLU A 87 18.66 -5.90 -4.32
C GLU A 87 18.39 -4.53 -3.68
N LYS A 88 19.45 -3.94 -3.13
CA LYS A 88 19.42 -2.64 -2.44
C LYS A 88 19.31 -1.47 -3.43
N ILE A 89 18.20 -1.39 -4.16
CA ILE A 89 17.95 -0.35 -5.17
C ILE A 89 17.61 1.02 -4.57
N ASN A 90 17.24 1.09 -3.29
CA ASN A 90 17.23 2.34 -2.54
C ASN A 90 18.66 2.63 -2.08
N PHE A 91 19.46 3.15 -3.00
CA PHE A 91 20.90 3.30 -2.85
C PHE A 91 21.32 4.37 -1.85
N THR A 92 20.50 5.38 -1.58
CA THR A 92 20.81 6.43 -0.59
C THR A 92 20.68 5.93 0.85
N GLU A 93 19.77 4.99 1.09
CA GLU A 93 19.56 4.39 2.41
C GLU A 93 20.16 2.98 2.53
N GLY A 94 20.69 2.42 1.45
CA GLY A 94 21.22 1.06 1.42
C GLY A 94 20.17 -0.03 1.67
N ARG A 95 18.93 0.16 1.19
CA ARG A 95 17.80 -0.73 1.46
C ARG A 95 17.26 -1.42 0.21
N ALA A 96 16.75 -2.64 0.40
CA ALA A 96 15.89 -3.27 -0.59
C ALA A 96 14.55 -2.52 -0.70
N VAL A 97 13.78 -2.78 -1.77
CA VAL A 97 12.45 -2.21 -1.97
C VAL A 97 11.49 -3.33 -2.36
N LEU A 98 10.75 -3.85 -1.37
CA LEU A 98 10.11 -5.17 -1.49
C LEU A 98 8.63 -5.19 -1.10
N HIS A 99 7.88 -4.14 -1.43
CA HIS A 99 6.42 -4.17 -1.25
C HIS A 99 5.74 -5.30 -2.05
N VAL A 100 6.40 -5.81 -3.10
CA VAL A 100 5.97 -7.01 -3.85
C VAL A 100 6.06 -8.30 -3.02
N ALA A 101 6.97 -8.38 -2.05
CA ALA A 101 7.10 -9.56 -1.17
C ALA A 101 5.89 -9.69 -0.23
N LEU A 102 5.34 -8.56 0.24
CA LEU A 102 4.17 -8.51 1.14
C LEU A 102 2.91 -9.16 0.54
N ARG A 103 2.85 -9.23 -0.78
CA ARG A 103 1.75 -9.79 -1.55
C ARG A 103 2.21 -10.91 -2.47
N ASN A 104 3.38 -11.51 -2.22
CA ASN A 104 3.88 -12.60 -3.03
C ASN A 104 3.12 -13.90 -2.74
N ARG A 105 2.01 -14.13 -3.45
CA ARG A 105 1.12 -15.28 -3.19
C ARG A 105 1.69 -16.61 -3.67
N SER A 106 2.70 -16.61 -4.55
CA SER A 106 3.39 -17.83 -4.96
C SER A 106 4.38 -18.35 -3.91
N ASN A 107 4.70 -17.55 -2.88
CA ASN A 107 5.71 -17.87 -1.87
C ASN A 107 7.08 -18.26 -2.44
N THR A 108 7.39 -17.81 -3.67
CA THR A 108 8.73 -17.98 -4.21
C THR A 108 9.72 -17.19 -3.35
N PRO A 109 10.86 -17.76 -2.93
CA PRO A 109 11.80 -17.08 -2.06
C PRO A 109 12.27 -15.73 -2.61
N ILE A 110 12.36 -14.73 -1.74
CA ILE A 110 12.90 -13.41 -2.07
C ILE A 110 13.97 -13.08 -1.03
N MET A 111 15.21 -12.91 -1.48
CA MET A 111 16.37 -12.85 -0.61
C MET A 111 16.73 -11.40 -0.25
N VAL A 112 16.94 -11.11 1.02
CA VAL A 112 17.59 -9.89 1.52
C VAL A 112 18.73 -10.30 2.42
N ASP A 113 19.95 -9.86 2.11
CA ASP A 113 21.16 -10.19 2.87
C ASP A 113 21.32 -11.71 3.13
N GLY A 114 20.97 -12.53 2.13
CA GLY A 114 21.09 -13.99 2.18
C GLY A 114 19.97 -14.72 2.93
N LYS A 115 18.94 -14.02 3.42
CA LYS A 115 17.77 -14.60 4.09
C LYS A 115 16.51 -14.42 3.24
N ASP A 116 15.70 -15.48 3.11
CA ASP A 116 14.36 -15.38 2.52
C ASP A 116 13.43 -14.61 3.46
N VAL A 117 12.74 -13.59 2.94
CA VAL A 117 11.81 -12.75 3.71
C VAL A 117 10.40 -13.34 3.80
N MET A 118 10.05 -14.29 2.93
CA MET A 118 8.67 -14.80 2.84
C MET A 118 8.15 -15.47 4.11
N PRO A 119 8.95 -16.25 4.88
CA PRO A 119 8.49 -16.79 6.15
C PRO A 119 8.07 -15.71 7.15
N ASP A 120 8.85 -14.63 7.27
CA ASP A 120 8.55 -13.52 8.19
C ASP A 120 7.29 -12.75 7.73
N VAL A 121 7.12 -12.55 6.41
CA VAL A 121 5.88 -11.98 5.82
C VAL A 121 4.65 -12.79 6.19
N ASN A 122 4.70 -14.11 5.96
CA ASN A 122 3.54 -14.99 6.20
C ASN A 122 3.22 -15.12 7.70
N ASN A 123 4.22 -15.12 8.57
CA ASN A 123 4.02 -15.14 10.02
C ASN A 123 3.23 -13.91 10.49
N VAL A 124 3.55 -12.71 9.98
CA VAL A 124 2.81 -11.50 10.30
C VAL A 124 1.39 -11.55 9.75
N LEU A 125 1.21 -12.01 8.50
CA LEU A 125 -0.12 -12.16 7.90
C LEU A 125 -1.01 -13.13 8.71
N GLU A 126 -0.47 -14.27 9.15
CA GLU A 126 -1.20 -15.22 9.98
C GLU A 126 -1.55 -14.64 11.35
N LYS A 127 -0.61 -13.91 11.97
CA LYS A 127 -0.87 -13.16 13.21
C LYS A 127 -1.99 -12.13 13.02
N MET A 128 -1.99 -11.40 11.90
CA MET A 128 -3.06 -10.47 11.55
C MET A 128 -4.39 -11.18 11.38
N LYS A 129 -4.42 -12.34 10.70
CA LYS A 129 -5.62 -13.14 10.48
C LYS A 129 -6.24 -13.58 11.80
N GLY A 130 -5.45 -14.15 12.71
CA GLY A 130 -5.90 -14.56 14.03
C GLY A 130 -6.40 -13.38 14.88
N PHE A 131 -5.74 -12.23 14.82
CA PHE A 131 -6.22 -11.02 15.50
C PHE A 131 -7.54 -10.49 14.92
N CYS A 132 -7.64 -10.41 13.59
CA CYS A 132 -8.85 -9.98 12.90
C CYS A 132 -10.03 -10.88 13.23
N HIS A 133 -9.81 -12.19 13.28
CA HIS A 133 -10.85 -13.15 13.70
C HIS A 133 -11.36 -12.82 15.10
N ARG A 134 -10.47 -12.73 16.10
CA ARG A 134 -10.87 -12.45 17.49
C ARG A 134 -11.63 -11.14 17.63
N VAL A 135 -11.21 -10.07 16.94
CA VAL A 135 -11.90 -8.77 17.02
C VAL A 135 -13.27 -8.81 16.34
N ARG A 136 -13.34 -9.34 15.10
CA ARG A 136 -14.58 -9.37 14.32
C ARG A 136 -15.62 -10.36 14.87
N SER A 137 -15.20 -11.48 15.45
CA SER A 137 -16.11 -12.44 16.12
C SER A 137 -16.63 -11.91 17.45
N GLY A 138 -15.98 -10.86 18.00
CA GLY A 138 -16.26 -10.33 19.31
C GLY A 138 -15.67 -11.16 20.46
N GLU A 139 -14.79 -12.14 20.18
CA GLU A 139 -14.01 -12.83 21.22
C GLU A 139 -13.05 -11.90 21.94
N TRP A 140 -12.46 -10.95 21.20
CA TRP A 140 -11.67 -9.88 21.79
C TRP A 140 -12.59 -8.92 22.54
N LYS A 141 -12.44 -8.87 23.87
CA LYS A 141 -13.23 -8.02 24.74
C LYS A 141 -12.46 -6.79 25.19
N GLY A 142 -13.16 -5.66 25.24
CA GLY A 142 -12.71 -4.47 25.94
C GLY A 142 -12.62 -4.68 27.45
N TYR A 143 -12.22 -3.65 28.17
CA TYR A 143 -11.94 -3.73 29.60
C TYR A 143 -13.16 -4.07 30.47
N THR A 144 -14.37 -3.81 29.98
CA THR A 144 -15.64 -4.16 30.64
C THR A 144 -16.27 -5.47 30.15
N GLY A 145 -15.62 -6.18 29.22
CA GLY A 145 -16.15 -7.42 28.66
C GLY A 145 -17.01 -7.26 27.39
N LYS A 146 -17.24 -6.03 26.93
CA LYS A 146 -17.95 -5.75 25.66
C LYS A 146 -17.09 -6.07 24.43
N ALA A 147 -17.72 -6.41 23.31
CA ALA A 147 -17.01 -6.57 22.03
C ALA A 147 -16.63 -5.19 21.45
N ILE A 148 -15.56 -5.16 20.65
CA ILE A 148 -15.12 -3.94 19.96
C ILE A 148 -16.11 -3.59 18.85
N THR A 149 -16.49 -2.31 18.77
CA THR A 149 -17.37 -1.79 17.71
C THR A 149 -16.71 -0.71 16.84
N ASP A 150 -15.65 -0.09 17.35
CA ASP A 150 -14.88 0.95 16.66
C ASP A 150 -13.38 0.62 16.68
N VAL A 151 -12.73 0.86 15.54
CA VAL A 151 -11.27 0.76 15.37
C VAL A 151 -10.75 2.11 14.91
N VAL A 152 -9.79 2.69 15.62
CA VAL A 152 -9.18 3.98 15.29
C VAL A 152 -7.73 3.76 14.88
N ASN A 153 -7.43 3.98 13.60
CA ASN A 153 -6.05 4.00 13.10
C ASN A 153 -5.43 5.38 13.36
N VAL A 154 -4.37 5.41 14.16
CA VAL A 154 -3.60 6.62 14.48
C VAL A 154 -2.25 6.54 13.77
N GLY A 155 -2.07 7.36 12.74
CA GLY A 155 -0.91 7.32 11.85
C GLY A 155 -0.94 8.47 10.86
N ILE A 156 0.19 8.81 10.25
CA ILE A 156 0.28 9.90 9.27
C ILE A 156 0.94 9.42 7.97
N GLY A 157 0.61 10.07 6.85
CA GLY A 157 1.20 9.80 5.54
C GLY A 157 0.95 8.36 5.07
N GLY A 158 2.02 7.59 4.92
CA GLY A 158 1.93 6.19 4.48
C GLY A 158 1.18 5.26 5.45
N SER A 159 1.18 5.59 6.74
CA SER A 159 0.45 4.86 7.79
C SER A 159 -1.04 5.21 7.87
N ASP A 160 -1.53 6.09 6.99
CA ASP A 160 -2.89 6.63 7.02
C ASP A 160 -3.58 6.50 5.65
N LEU A 161 -3.01 7.13 4.62
CA LEU A 161 -3.67 7.32 3.33
C LEU A 161 -4.03 6.01 2.62
N GLY A 162 -3.17 5.00 2.68
CA GLY A 162 -3.44 3.69 2.08
C GLY A 162 -4.63 2.99 2.74
N PRO A 163 -4.57 2.73 4.06
CA PRO A 163 -5.71 2.18 4.81
C PRO A 163 -7.01 2.98 4.67
N LEU A 164 -6.97 4.31 4.75
CA LEU A 164 -8.13 5.18 4.57
C LEU A 164 -8.74 5.00 3.17
N MET A 165 -7.93 5.14 2.12
CA MET A 165 -8.41 5.04 0.74
C MET A 165 -9.04 3.67 0.45
N VAL A 166 -8.41 2.59 0.89
CA VAL A 166 -8.89 1.23 0.61
C VAL A 166 -10.17 0.92 1.36
N THR A 167 -10.29 1.33 2.64
CA THR A 167 -11.51 1.08 3.42
C THR A 167 -12.71 1.87 2.88
N GLU A 168 -12.49 3.08 2.36
CA GLU A 168 -13.54 3.85 1.68
C GLU A 168 -13.92 3.23 0.32
N ALA A 169 -12.95 2.82 -0.49
CA ALA A 169 -13.21 2.19 -1.78
C ALA A 169 -13.92 0.82 -1.65
N LEU A 170 -13.61 0.07 -0.58
CA LEU A 170 -14.17 -1.26 -0.32
C LEU A 170 -15.28 -1.26 0.74
N LYS A 171 -15.93 -0.10 0.98
CA LYS A 171 -17.04 0.04 1.93
C LYS A 171 -18.14 -1.02 1.77
N PRO A 172 -18.57 -1.44 0.56
CA PRO A 172 -19.59 -2.48 0.41
C PRO A 172 -19.21 -3.84 1.01
N TYR A 173 -17.91 -4.09 1.22
CA TYR A 173 -17.38 -5.35 1.75
C TYR A 173 -17.21 -5.32 3.29
N SER A 174 -17.60 -4.23 3.96
CA SER A 174 -17.38 -4.06 5.40
C SER A 174 -18.48 -4.65 6.29
N LYS A 175 -19.37 -5.47 5.73
CA LYS A 175 -20.45 -6.07 6.50
C LYS A 175 -19.85 -6.87 7.68
N ASP A 176 -20.48 -6.72 8.85
CA ASP A 176 -20.08 -7.38 10.09
C ASP A 176 -18.68 -6.98 10.63
N GLY A 177 -18.04 -5.97 10.03
CA GLY A 177 -16.81 -5.37 10.56
C GLY A 177 -17.07 -4.22 11.52
N PRO A 178 -16.11 -3.90 12.41
CA PRO A 178 -16.16 -2.68 13.21
C PRO A 178 -16.11 -1.44 12.29
N ARG A 179 -16.64 -0.32 12.79
CA ARG A 179 -16.43 0.99 12.17
C ARG A 179 -14.95 1.33 12.25
N VAL A 180 -14.43 1.93 11.18
CA VAL A 180 -13.03 2.39 11.15
C VAL A 180 -12.98 3.91 11.12
N TRP A 181 -12.03 4.45 11.88
CA TRP A 181 -11.73 5.87 11.99
C TRP A 181 -10.24 6.08 11.73
N PHE A 182 -9.90 7.23 11.18
CA PHE A 182 -8.53 7.58 10.84
C PHE A 182 -8.18 8.91 11.48
N VAL A 183 -7.12 8.94 12.28
CA VAL A 183 -6.61 10.15 12.93
C VAL A 183 -5.15 10.33 12.53
N SER A 184 -4.87 11.40 11.80
CA SER A 184 -3.56 11.64 11.19
C SER A 184 -2.99 13.03 11.41
N ASN A 185 -3.84 14.05 11.46
CA ASN A 185 -3.42 15.43 11.63
C ASN A 185 -3.02 15.68 13.10
N ILE A 186 -1.97 16.48 13.32
CA ILE A 186 -1.55 16.93 14.65
C ILE A 186 -2.43 18.06 15.19
N ASP A 187 -3.20 18.71 14.34
CA ASP A 187 -4.31 19.56 14.78
C ASP A 187 -5.24 18.75 15.70
N GLY A 188 -5.28 19.14 16.98
CA GLY A 188 -6.03 18.47 18.04
C GLY A 188 -7.53 18.32 17.73
N THR A 189 -8.06 19.13 16.82
CA THR A 189 -9.43 18.98 16.29
C THR A 189 -9.66 17.56 15.77
N HIS A 190 -8.68 16.95 15.11
CA HIS A 190 -8.85 15.65 14.47
C HIS A 190 -9.08 14.54 15.48
N ILE A 191 -8.24 14.44 16.52
CA ILE A 191 -8.43 13.46 17.58
C ILE A 191 -9.65 13.80 18.44
N ALA A 192 -9.85 15.08 18.82
CA ALA A 192 -10.94 15.50 19.70
C ALA A 192 -12.33 15.19 19.11
N LYS A 193 -12.57 15.56 17.84
CA LYS A 193 -13.87 15.29 17.18
C LYS A 193 -14.14 13.80 16.98
N THR A 194 -13.08 13.00 16.89
CA THR A 194 -13.17 11.55 16.72
C THR A 194 -13.54 10.91 18.06
N LEU A 195 -12.78 11.20 19.12
CA LEU A 195 -13.04 10.68 20.47
C LEU A 195 -14.42 11.07 21.01
N ALA A 196 -14.94 12.25 20.64
CA ALA A 196 -16.28 12.68 21.03
C ALA A 196 -17.43 11.78 20.52
N GLN A 197 -17.16 10.90 19.55
CA GLN A 197 -18.14 9.96 18.97
C GLN A 197 -17.95 8.52 19.45
N LEU A 198 -16.99 8.27 20.34
CA LEU A 198 -16.51 6.93 20.68
C LEU A 198 -16.80 6.57 22.14
N ASP A 199 -16.96 5.26 22.39
CA ASP A 199 -17.07 4.68 23.72
C ASP A 199 -15.75 3.96 24.08
N ALA A 200 -15.12 4.37 25.18
CA ALA A 200 -13.87 3.80 25.67
C ALA A 200 -13.97 2.29 25.94
N GLU A 201 -15.15 1.76 26.23
CA GLU A 201 -15.38 0.34 26.48
C GLU A 201 -15.31 -0.53 25.21
N THR A 202 -15.55 0.07 24.03
CA THR A 202 -15.70 -0.67 22.76
C THR A 202 -14.81 -0.17 21.63
N THR A 203 -13.84 0.71 21.93
CA THR A 203 -12.92 1.28 20.95
C THR A 203 -11.54 0.63 21.02
N LEU A 204 -11.02 0.16 19.90
CA LEU A 204 -9.65 -0.33 19.74
C LEU A 204 -8.80 0.69 18.96
N PHE A 205 -7.64 1.06 19.47
CA PHE A 205 -6.69 1.95 18.82
C PHE A 205 -5.55 1.15 18.18
N ILE A 206 -5.23 1.47 16.94
CA ILE A 206 -4.08 0.97 16.19
C ILE A 206 -3.08 2.10 16.05
N VAL A 207 -1.93 1.99 16.71
CA VAL A 207 -0.85 2.99 16.61
C VAL A 207 0.11 2.59 15.49
N ALA A 208 0.02 3.28 14.35
CA ALA A 208 0.70 2.94 13.11
C ALA A 208 1.93 3.83 12.86
N SER A 209 3.10 3.41 13.34
CA SER A 209 4.37 4.13 13.15
C SER A 209 5.56 3.17 13.10
N LYS A 210 6.31 3.22 11.99
CA LYS A 210 7.51 2.40 11.78
C LYS A 210 8.52 2.58 12.91
N THR A 211 8.90 3.83 13.19
CA THR A 211 9.89 4.15 14.22
C THR A 211 9.28 4.19 15.61
N PHE A 212 7.95 4.29 15.73
CA PHE A 212 7.23 4.58 16.96
C PHE A 212 7.70 5.86 17.66
N THR A 213 8.18 6.82 16.86
CA THR A 213 8.69 8.13 17.32
C THR A 213 8.17 9.29 16.48
N THR A 214 7.32 9.02 15.48
CA THR A 214 6.69 10.06 14.65
C THR A 214 5.88 11.00 15.54
N GLN A 215 6.26 12.28 15.60
CA GLN A 215 5.74 13.23 16.57
C GLN A 215 4.20 13.28 16.52
N GLU A 216 3.63 13.46 15.33
CA GLU A 216 2.20 13.59 15.14
C GLU A 216 1.45 12.34 15.59
N THR A 217 1.94 11.16 15.21
CA THR A 217 1.35 9.87 15.59
C THR A 217 1.42 9.64 17.09
N ILE A 218 2.58 9.85 17.71
CA ILE A 218 2.77 9.55 19.13
C ILE A 218 2.01 10.54 20.01
N THR A 219 2.00 11.83 19.67
CA THR A 219 1.18 12.83 20.39
C THR A 219 -0.31 12.49 20.31
N ASN A 220 -0.82 12.08 19.14
CA ASN A 220 -2.21 11.64 19.02
C ASN A 220 -2.49 10.34 19.79
N ALA A 221 -1.56 9.38 19.76
CA ALA A 221 -1.70 8.12 20.50
C ALA A 221 -1.67 8.34 22.02
N GLU A 222 -0.80 9.23 22.52
CA GLU A 222 -0.78 9.63 23.92
C GLU A 222 -2.07 10.36 24.33
N SER A 223 -2.60 11.23 23.46
CA SER A 223 -3.91 11.89 23.68
C SER A 223 -5.03 10.86 23.79
N ALA A 224 -5.08 9.88 22.89
CA ALA A 224 -6.06 8.78 22.93
C ALA A 224 -5.89 7.92 24.19
N LYS A 225 -4.65 7.62 24.61
CA LYS A 225 -4.35 6.84 25.81
C LYS A 225 -4.79 7.58 27.08
N ALA A 226 -4.55 8.90 27.15
CA ALA A 226 -5.00 9.72 28.27
C ALA A 226 -6.53 9.69 28.38
N TRP A 227 -7.24 9.96 27.28
CA TRP A 227 -8.69 9.86 27.22
C TRP A 227 -9.20 8.48 27.64
N PHE A 228 -8.58 7.40 27.17
CA PHE A 228 -8.97 6.04 27.55
C PHE A 228 -8.79 5.79 29.07
N LEU A 229 -7.67 6.23 29.65
CA LEU A 229 -7.36 6.02 31.07
C LEU A 229 -8.25 6.85 32.02
N GLU A 230 -8.80 7.98 31.57
CA GLU A 230 -9.81 8.72 32.34
C GLU A 230 -11.08 7.89 32.60
N HIS A 231 -11.42 7.00 31.65
CA HIS A 231 -12.58 6.12 31.73
C HIS A 231 -12.24 4.78 32.39
N ALA A 232 -11.20 4.09 31.90
CA ALA A 232 -10.83 2.76 32.36
C ALA A 232 -10.21 2.74 33.75
N LYS A 233 -9.49 3.82 34.13
CA LYS A 233 -8.80 4.00 35.43
C LYS A 233 -7.84 2.85 35.80
N ASP A 234 -7.43 2.06 34.82
CA ASP A 234 -6.49 0.95 34.97
C ASP A 234 -5.50 0.94 33.80
N LYS A 235 -4.21 1.01 34.13
CA LYS A 235 -3.13 0.98 33.13
C LYS A 235 -3.03 -0.38 32.44
N ALA A 236 -3.37 -1.47 33.11
CA ALA A 236 -3.32 -2.81 32.50
C ALA A 236 -4.37 -2.97 31.39
N ALA A 237 -5.45 -2.18 31.43
CA ALA A 237 -6.49 -2.19 30.40
C ALA A 237 -5.99 -1.68 29.03
N VAL A 238 -4.88 -0.93 28.97
CA VAL A 238 -4.30 -0.43 27.71
C VAL A 238 -3.98 -1.58 26.75
N ALA A 239 -3.49 -2.72 27.26
CA ALA A 239 -3.16 -3.88 26.44
C ALA A 239 -4.37 -4.48 25.69
N LYS A 240 -5.61 -4.20 26.14
CA LYS A 240 -6.85 -4.65 25.48
C LYS A 240 -7.37 -3.66 24.43
N HIS A 241 -6.90 -2.41 24.46
CA HIS A 241 -7.43 -1.31 23.65
C HIS A 241 -6.39 -0.64 22.75
N PHE A 242 -5.12 -1.02 22.83
CA PHE A 242 -4.06 -0.49 21.99
C PHE A 242 -3.22 -1.62 21.41
N VAL A 243 -3.02 -1.56 20.09
CA VAL A 243 -2.09 -2.42 19.35
C VAL A 243 -1.13 -1.55 18.55
N ALA A 244 0.05 -2.09 18.21
CA ALA A 244 1.09 -1.34 17.50
C ALA A 244 1.42 -1.97 16.16
N LEU A 245 1.59 -1.14 15.13
CA LEU A 245 2.16 -1.54 13.85
C LEU A 245 3.54 -0.88 13.75
N SER A 246 4.61 -1.62 14.05
CA SER A 246 5.93 -1.03 14.27
C SER A 246 7.07 -2.04 14.18
N THR A 247 8.30 -1.53 14.10
CA THR A 247 9.55 -2.30 14.27
C THR A 247 10.24 -2.03 15.62
N ASN A 248 9.71 -1.14 16.44
CA ASN A 248 10.41 -0.63 17.61
C ASN A 248 9.84 -1.21 18.92
N THR A 249 10.17 -2.47 19.20
CA THR A 249 9.70 -3.20 20.40
C THR A 249 9.92 -2.43 21.71
N PRO A 250 11.09 -1.80 21.97
CA PRO A 250 11.28 -1.01 23.18
C PRO A 250 10.27 0.13 23.33
N LYS A 251 10.05 0.93 22.27
CA LYS A 251 9.12 2.07 22.32
C LYS A 251 7.66 1.65 22.43
N VAL A 252 7.28 0.54 21.79
CA VAL A 252 5.94 -0.04 21.93
C VAL A 252 5.68 -0.48 23.38
N LYS A 253 6.65 -1.16 23.98
CA LYS A 253 6.58 -1.59 25.39
C LYS A 253 6.53 -0.39 26.35
N ASP A 254 7.37 0.63 26.13
CA ASP A 254 7.40 1.86 26.94
C ASP A 254 6.06 2.61 26.89
N PHE A 255 5.35 2.55 25.77
CA PHE A 255 4.02 3.14 25.63
C PHE A 255 2.96 2.41 26.47
N GLY A 256 3.17 1.12 26.77
CA GLY A 256 2.27 0.26 27.54
C GLY A 256 1.47 -0.74 26.68
N ILE A 257 1.84 -0.93 25.42
CA ILE A 257 1.25 -1.95 24.54
C ILE A 257 1.96 -3.29 24.80
N ASP A 258 1.17 -4.36 24.88
CA ASP A 258 1.69 -5.73 24.93
C ASP A 258 2.45 -6.03 23.62
N THR A 259 3.68 -6.54 23.73
CA THR A 259 4.50 -6.88 22.56
C THR A 259 3.88 -8.01 21.73
N GLU A 260 3.03 -8.85 22.32
CA GLU A 260 2.22 -9.82 21.57
C GLU A 260 1.20 -9.12 20.64
N ASN A 261 0.83 -7.88 20.93
CA ASN A 261 -0.03 -7.04 20.11
C ASN A 261 0.76 -6.05 19.23
N MET A 262 2.06 -6.30 19.02
CA MET A 262 2.85 -5.62 18.01
C MET A 262 2.87 -6.43 16.71
N PHE A 263 2.56 -5.78 15.60
CA PHE A 263 2.60 -6.37 14.25
C PHE A 263 3.73 -5.73 13.47
N GLU A 264 4.72 -6.56 13.14
CA GLU A 264 5.98 -6.11 12.56
C GLU A 264 5.89 -5.88 11.05
N PHE A 265 6.80 -5.08 10.54
CA PHE A 265 7.10 -4.96 9.11
C PHE A 265 8.57 -4.55 8.96
N TRP A 266 9.08 -4.32 7.75
CA TRP A 266 10.54 -4.23 7.55
C TRP A 266 11.01 -2.89 7.01
N ASP A 267 12.32 -2.65 7.06
CA ASP A 267 12.94 -1.42 6.60
C ASP A 267 12.74 -1.18 5.09
N TRP A 268 12.72 -2.26 4.29
CA TRP A 268 12.44 -2.30 2.86
C TRP A 268 10.97 -2.05 2.49
N VAL A 269 10.08 -1.94 3.48
CA VAL A 269 8.71 -1.45 3.31
C VAL A 269 8.70 0.07 3.43
N GLY A 270 8.65 0.74 2.28
CA GLY A 270 8.45 2.19 2.22
C GLY A 270 7.04 2.57 2.68
N GLY A 271 6.91 3.66 3.46
CA GLY A 271 5.61 4.05 4.05
C GLY A 271 4.49 4.20 3.03
N ARG A 272 4.74 4.87 1.89
CA ARG A 272 3.75 5.02 0.80
C ARG A 272 3.41 3.74 0.03
N PHE A 273 4.12 2.64 0.31
CA PHE A 273 3.88 1.31 -0.26
C PHE A 273 3.53 0.28 0.83
N SER A 274 3.07 0.73 2.00
CA SER A 274 2.97 -0.13 3.19
C SER A 274 1.61 -0.77 3.44
N LEU A 275 0.53 -0.34 2.77
CA LEU A 275 -0.83 -0.85 3.03
C LEU A 275 -0.98 -2.38 2.92
N TRP A 276 -0.05 -3.05 2.24
CA TRP A 276 0.00 -4.50 2.05
C TRP A 276 0.62 -5.25 3.25
N SER A 277 1.28 -4.54 4.17
CA SER A 277 1.91 -5.12 5.37
C SER A 277 0.94 -5.10 6.57
N ALA A 278 1.48 -5.23 7.78
CA ALA A 278 0.80 -4.91 9.03
C ALA A 278 0.03 -3.58 9.01
N ILE A 279 0.49 -2.56 8.26
CA ILE A 279 -0.22 -1.27 8.08
C ILE A 279 -1.64 -1.46 7.53
N GLY A 280 -1.90 -2.55 6.80
CA GLY A 280 -3.24 -2.92 6.35
C GLY A 280 -4.18 -3.48 7.42
N MET A 281 -3.79 -3.50 8.71
CA MET A 281 -4.62 -4.05 9.79
C MET A 281 -6.03 -3.44 9.83
N ALA A 282 -6.15 -2.11 9.71
CA ALA A 282 -7.45 -1.44 9.69
C ALA A 282 -8.31 -1.88 8.49
N ILE A 283 -7.69 -2.15 7.34
CA ILE A 283 -8.38 -2.71 6.16
C ILE A 283 -8.93 -4.10 6.51
N ALA A 284 -8.05 -5.00 6.95
CA ALA A 284 -8.41 -6.39 7.26
C ALA A 284 -9.47 -6.52 8.36
N LEU A 285 -9.43 -5.66 9.39
CA LEU A 285 -10.47 -5.58 10.41
C LEU A 285 -11.80 -5.12 9.82
N HIS A 286 -11.81 -4.13 8.93
CA HIS A 286 -13.03 -3.57 8.36
C HIS A 286 -13.73 -4.54 7.39
N ILE A 287 -13.00 -5.09 6.43
CA ILE A 287 -13.58 -5.91 5.34
C ILE A 287 -13.40 -7.42 5.53
N GLY A 288 -12.73 -7.84 6.61
CA GLY A 288 -12.38 -9.24 6.86
C GLY A 288 -11.09 -9.67 6.14
N PHE A 289 -10.42 -10.68 6.70
CA PHE A 289 -9.11 -11.09 6.22
C PHE A 289 -9.16 -11.73 4.83
N ASP A 290 -10.21 -12.48 4.50
CA ASP A 290 -10.37 -13.09 3.16
C ASP A 290 -10.40 -12.03 2.04
N ASN A 291 -11.08 -10.90 2.27
CA ASN A 291 -11.10 -9.79 1.32
C ASN A 291 -9.75 -9.06 1.27
N PHE A 292 -9.03 -8.98 2.40
CA PHE A 292 -7.66 -8.47 2.41
C PHE A 292 -6.71 -9.39 1.61
N GLU A 293 -6.83 -10.72 1.71
CA GLU A 293 -6.05 -11.67 0.89
C GLU A 293 -6.38 -11.55 -0.61
N LYS A 294 -7.63 -11.27 -0.98
CA LYS A 294 -8.01 -10.95 -2.37
C LYS A 294 -7.35 -9.65 -2.86
N LEU A 295 -7.31 -8.61 -2.03
CA LEU A 295 -6.58 -7.38 -2.33
C LEU A 295 -5.08 -7.65 -2.58
N LEU A 296 -4.44 -8.45 -1.72
CA LEU A 296 -3.05 -8.88 -1.94
C LEU A 296 -2.90 -9.68 -3.24
N SER A 297 -3.85 -10.56 -3.54
CA SER A 297 -3.83 -11.41 -4.75
C SER A 297 -3.98 -10.62 -6.04
N GLY A 298 -4.87 -9.61 -6.08
CA GLY A 298 -4.99 -8.71 -7.22
C GLY A 298 -3.70 -7.90 -7.47
N ALA A 299 -3.05 -7.45 -6.39
CA ALA A 299 -1.76 -6.78 -6.49
C ALA A 299 -0.65 -7.73 -6.98
N HIS A 300 -0.64 -8.98 -6.51
CA HIS A 300 0.28 -10.01 -6.99
C HIS A 300 0.08 -10.33 -8.47
N TRP A 301 -1.17 -10.36 -8.94
CA TRP A 301 -1.47 -10.53 -10.35
C TRP A 301 -0.83 -9.43 -11.19
N MET A 302 -0.99 -8.16 -10.77
CA MET A 302 -0.38 -7.02 -11.45
C MET A 302 1.16 -7.03 -11.35
N ASP A 303 1.72 -7.50 -10.23
CA ASP A 303 3.16 -7.68 -10.08
C ASP A 303 3.72 -8.69 -11.10
N LYS A 304 3.02 -9.83 -11.31
CA LYS A 304 3.39 -10.81 -12.32
C LYS A 304 3.31 -10.21 -13.72
N HIS A 305 2.22 -9.51 -14.05
CA HIS A 305 2.08 -8.80 -15.32
C HIS A 305 3.23 -7.81 -15.55
N PHE A 306 3.52 -6.96 -14.57
CA PHE A 306 4.61 -6.00 -14.65
C PHE A 306 5.97 -6.69 -14.84
N ARG A 307 6.21 -7.81 -14.15
CA ARG A 307 7.47 -8.54 -14.20
C ARG A 307 7.72 -9.26 -15.51
N THR A 308 6.69 -9.84 -16.13
CA THR A 308 6.88 -10.79 -17.25
C THR A 308 6.40 -10.27 -18.60
N ALA A 309 5.47 -9.30 -18.65
CA ALA A 309 4.95 -8.80 -19.92
C ALA A 309 6.04 -8.01 -20.70
N PRO A 310 6.13 -8.20 -22.03
CA PRO A 310 6.94 -7.35 -22.91
C PRO A 310 6.58 -5.87 -22.73
N LEU A 311 7.57 -4.97 -22.78
CA LEU A 311 7.39 -3.55 -22.44
C LEU A 311 6.30 -2.84 -23.27
N ASP A 312 6.13 -3.22 -24.54
CA ASP A 312 5.11 -2.69 -25.46
C ASP A 312 3.68 -3.21 -25.17
N LYS A 313 3.54 -4.19 -24.27
CA LYS A 313 2.27 -4.75 -23.78
C LYS A 313 2.18 -4.74 -22.26
N ASN A 314 3.01 -3.94 -21.59
CA ASN A 314 3.12 -3.91 -20.14
C ASN A 314 2.41 -2.66 -19.60
N ALA A 315 1.27 -2.84 -18.95
CA ALA A 315 0.36 -1.74 -18.61
C ALA A 315 1.00 -0.65 -17.73
N PRO A 316 1.69 -0.98 -16.62
CA PRO A 316 2.43 0.02 -15.85
C PRO A 316 3.53 0.73 -16.64
N VAL A 317 4.23 0.03 -17.55
CA VAL A 317 5.29 0.64 -18.37
C VAL A 317 4.69 1.60 -19.38
N LEU A 318 3.62 1.22 -20.07
CA LEU A 318 2.92 2.08 -21.02
C LEU A 318 2.40 3.34 -20.33
N LEU A 319 1.78 3.21 -19.15
CA LEU A 319 1.33 4.36 -18.34
C LEU A 319 2.48 5.25 -17.87
N ALA A 320 3.67 4.69 -17.61
CA ALA A 320 4.83 5.48 -17.20
C ALA A 320 5.53 6.20 -18.36
N LEU A 321 5.36 5.71 -19.59
CA LEU A 321 5.92 6.28 -20.80
C LEU A 321 5.09 7.44 -21.37
N LEU A 322 3.77 7.40 -21.17
CA LEU A 322 2.80 8.42 -21.61
C LEU A 322 2.79 9.62 -20.66
#